data_AF-A0A527GRV9-F1
#
_entry.id   AF-A0A527GRV9-F1
#
_cell.length_a   1.000
_cell.length_b   1.000
_cell.length_c   1.000
_cell.angle_alpha   90.00
_cell.angle_beta   90.00
_cell.angle_gamma   90.00
#
_symmetry.space_group_name_H-M   'P 1'
#
loop_
_entity.id
_entity.type
_entity.pdbx_description
1 polymer ?
#
loop_
_entity_poly.entity_id
_entity_poly.type
_entity_poly.pdbx_seq_one_letter_code
_entity_poly.pdbx_strand_id
1 'polypeptide(L)' 'WRANDVLSHGDATKRLKHPELGDIELEYSGFAVDGRPDLSLTVYNPVDSAVADRIRALALARHPKE' A
#
# COMPACT_ATOMS: atom_id res chain seq x y z
N TRP A 1 -21.47 -2.13 -11.95
CA TRP A 1 -21.73 -2.03 -10.49
C TRP A 1 -22.66 -3.12 -9.98
N ARG A 2 -23.83 -3.36 -10.60
CA ARG A 2 -24.83 -4.37 -10.16
C ARG A 2 -24.41 -5.85 -10.12
N ALA A 3 -23.25 -6.20 -10.66
CA ALA A 3 -22.72 -7.56 -10.69
C ALA A 3 -21.45 -7.73 -9.84
N ASN A 4 -21.00 -6.68 -9.15
CA ASN A 4 -19.82 -6.78 -8.32
C ASN A 4 -20.29 -7.19 -6.93
N ASP A 5 -20.27 -8.49 -6.65
CA ASP A 5 -20.26 -8.98 -5.27
C ASP A 5 -19.04 -8.32 -4.61
N VAL A 6 -19.28 -7.27 -3.81
CA VAL A 6 -18.22 -6.52 -3.13
C VAL A 6 -17.74 -7.40 -1.99
N LEU A 7 -16.92 -8.39 -2.34
CA LEU A 7 -16.14 -9.15 -1.38
C LEU A 7 -15.25 -8.14 -0.65
N SER A 8 -15.33 -8.14 0.68
CA SER A 8 -14.42 -7.38 1.54
C SER A 8 -12.98 -7.71 1.15
N HIS A 9 -12.37 -6.87 0.30
CA HIS A 9 -10.99 -7.01 -0.12
C HIS A 9 -10.10 -6.64 1.08
N GLY A 10 -9.85 -7.63 1.93
CA GLY A 10 -9.04 -7.47 3.14
C GLY A 10 -7.54 -7.56 2.85
N ASP A 11 -7.14 -8.38 1.88
CA ASP A 11 -5.76 -8.48 1.43
C ASP A 11 -5.63 -8.80 -0.07
N ALA A 12 -4.58 -8.30 -0.73
CA ALA A 12 -4.20 -8.64 -2.10
C ALA A 12 -2.78 -8.14 -2.42
N THR A 13 -2.11 -8.70 -3.44
CA THR A 13 -0.87 -8.11 -3.96
C THR A 13 -1.15 -7.17 -5.14
N LYS A 14 -0.74 -5.91 -5.04
CA LYS A 14 -0.75 -4.93 -6.12
C LYS A 14 0.59 -4.88 -6.83
N ARG A 15 0.54 -4.92 -8.16
CA ARG A 15 1.71 -4.70 -9.03
C ARG A 15 1.53 -3.36 -9.73
N LEU A 16 2.51 -2.48 -9.58
CA LEU A 16 2.44 -1.10 -10.04
C LEU A 16 3.69 -0.74 -10.84
N LYS A 17 3.51 0.07 -11.89
CA LYS A 17 4.61 0.70 -12.62
C LYS A 17 4.80 2.11 -12.09
N HIS A 18 5.70 2.28 -11.13
CA HIS A 18 5.99 3.58 -10.53
C HIS A 18 6.97 4.37 -11.41
N PRO A 19 6.72 5.66 -11.69
CA PRO A 19 7.55 6.45 -12.62
C PRO A 19 9.02 6.57 -12.18
N GLU A 20 9.30 6.56 -10.88
CA GLU A 20 10.67 6.68 -10.35
C GLU A 20 11.22 5.36 -9.80
N LEU A 21 10.35 4.43 -9.37
CA LEU A 21 10.77 3.18 -8.71
C LEU A 21 10.70 1.98 -9.65
N GLY A 22 10.19 2.16 -10.87
CA GLY A 22 9.94 1.08 -11.81
C GLY A 22 8.82 0.16 -11.33
N ASP A 23 8.87 -1.10 -11.75
CA ASP A 23 7.94 -2.13 -11.29
C ASP A 23 8.13 -2.41 -9.79
N ILE A 24 7.03 -2.31 -9.04
CA ILE A 24 6.97 -2.60 -7.61
C ILE A 24 5.76 -3.49 -7.31
N GLU A 25 5.94 -4.36 -6.31
CA GLU A 25 4.88 -5.22 -5.80
C GLU A 25 4.65 -4.93 -4.32
N LEU A 26 3.39 -4.74 -3.95
CA LEU A 26 2.96 -4.38 -2.60
C LEU A 26 1.82 -5.29 -2.17
N GLU A 27 1.97 -5.98 -1.05
CA GLU A 27 0.82 -6.51 -0.31
C GLU A 27 -0.01 -5.34 0.21
N TYR A 28 -1.31 -5.39 -0.04
CA TYR A 28 -2.33 -4.47 0.44
C TYR A 28 -3.08 -5.18 1.56
N SER A 29 -3.30 -4.48 2.68
CA SER A 29 -4.18 -4.97 3.75
C SER A 29 -5.06 -3.84 4.28
N GLY A 30 -6.36 -4.11 4.40
CA GLY A 30 -7.36 -3.17 4.92
C GLY A 30 -7.86 -3.59 6.30
N PHE A 31 -7.88 -2.64 7.24
CA PHE A 31 -8.33 -2.84 8.61
C PHE A 31 -9.39 -1.80 8.98
N ALA A 32 -10.49 -2.23 9.61
CA ALA A 32 -11.45 -1.33 10.22
C ALA A 32 -10.89 -0.76 11.53
N VAL A 33 -11.24 0.49 11.86
CA VAL A 33 -10.89 1.08 13.15
C VAL A 33 -12.04 0.86 14.13
N ASP A 34 -11.76 0.16 15.23
CA ASP A 34 -12.76 -0.07 16.27
C ASP A 34 -13.31 1.25 16.83
N GLY A 35 -14.63 1.31 17.04
CA GLY A 35 -15.34 2.51 17.51
C GLY A 35 -15.42 3.67 16.50
N ARG A 36 -14.82 3.55 15.30
CA ARG A 36 -14.83 4.56 14.23
C ARG A 36 -15.17 3.90 12.89
N PRO A 37 -16.46 3.59 12.62
CA PRO A 37 -16.88 2.94 11.38
C PRO A 37 -16.63 3.80 10.13
N ASP A 38 -16.42 5.11 10.30
CA ASP A 38 -16.00 6.04 9.26
C ASP A 38 -14.49 6.01 8.93
N LEU A 39 -13.68 5.25 9.68
CA LEU A 39 -12.24 5.15 9.47
C LEU A 39 -11.80 3.73 9.08
N SER A 40 -10.87 3.68 8.14
CA SER A 40 -10.17 2.46 7.74
C SER A 40 -8.67 2.72 7.64
N LEU A 41 -7.86 1.80 8.16
CA LEU A 41 -6.42 1.79 7.94
C LEU A 41 -6.11 0.90 6.74
N THR A 42 -5.37 1.42 5.78
CA THR A 42 -4.80 0.65 4.68
C THR A 42 -3.28 0.59 4.85
N VAL A 43 -2.73 -0.61 4.82
CA VAL A 43 -1.29 -0.84 4.83
C VAL A 43 -0.86 -1.35 3.46
N TYR A 44 0.22 -0.78 2.94
CA TYR A 44 0.93 -1.28 1.78
C TYR A 44 2.31 -1.77 2.22
N ASN A 45 2.56 -3.07 2.14
CA ASN A 45 3.83 -3.68 2.49
C ASN A 45 4.58 -4.10 1.22
N PRO A 46 5.84 -3.67 1.00
CA PRO A 46 6.65 -4.18 -0.09
C PRO A 46 6.85 -5.69 0.05
N VAL A 47 6.57 -6.43 -1.04
CA VAL A 47 6.80 -7.88 -1.08
C VAL A 47 8.29 -8.20 -1.08
N ASP A 48 9.09 -7.31 -1.68
CA ASP A 48 10.53 -7.44 -1.82
C ASP A 48 11.29 -6.36 -1.01
N SER A 49 12.39 -6.76 -0.35
CA SER A 49 13.18 -5.87 0.49
C SER A 49 13.89 -4.77 -0.32
N ALA A 50 14.31 -5.04 -1.57
CA ALA A 50 14.91 -4.01 -2.42
C ALA A 50 13.87 -2.98 -2.89
N VAL A 51 12.61 -3.37 -3.08
CA VAL A 51 11.49 -2.41 -3.23
C VAL A 51 11.37 -1.54 -1.96
N ALA A 52 11.42 -2.15 -0.77
CA ALA A 52 11.33 -1.41 0.49
C ALA A 52 12.46 -0.38 0.64
N ASP A 53 13.70 -0.74 0.33
CA ASP A 53 14.84 0.16 0.44
C ASP A 53 14.77 1.33 -0.56
N ARG A 54 14.33 1.07 -1.80
CA ARG A 54 14.10 2.13 -2.78
C ARG A 54 12.99 3.09 -2.34
N ILE A 55 11.91 2.58 -1.74
CA ILE A 55 10.84 3.42 -1.16
C ILE A 55 11.37 4.27 -0.01
N ARG A 56 12.16 3.68 0.91
CA ARG A 56 12.78 4.42 2.02
C ARG A 56 13.71 5.53 1.54
N ALA A 57 14.56 5.23 0.56
CA ALA A 57 15.46 6.22 -0.03
C ALA A 57 14.68 7.38 -0.67
N LEU A 58 13.62 7.09 -1.44
CA LEU A 58 12.77 8.12 -2.04
C LEU A 58 12.04 8.96 -0.99
N ALA A 59 11.54 8.34 0.08
CA ALA A 59 10.87 9.05 1.18
C ALA A 59 11.82 10.00 1.92
N LEU A 60 13.04 9.54 2.25
CA LEU A 60 14.08 10.38 2.87
C LEU A 60 14.51 11.53 1.96
N ALA A 61 14.63 11.31 0.66
CA ALA A 61 14.98 12.37 -0.30
C ALA A 61 13.91 13.46 -0.39
N ARG A 62 12.62 13.09 -0.25
CA ARG A 62 11.48 14.03 -0.30
C ARG A 62 11.18 14.70 1.05
N HIS A 63 11.43 13.99 2.15
CA HIS A 63 11.21 14.45 3.52
C HIS A 63 12.44 14.12 4.36
N PRO A 64 13.53 14.89 4.22
CA PRO A 64 14.71 14.70 5.06
C PRO A 64 14.32 14.90 6.52
N LYS A 65 14.77 13.99 7.39
CA LYS A 65 14.60 14.15 8.84
C LYS A 65 15.42 15.37 9.27
N GLU A 66 14.77 16.30 9.97
CA GLU A 66 15.39 17.45 10.65
C GLU A 66 16.39 17.02 11.72
#